data_AF-A0A7Y3DXR2-F1
#
_entry.id   AF-A0A7Y3DXR2-F1
#
_cell.length_a   1.000
_cell.length_b   1.000
_cell.length_c   1.000
_cell.angle_alpha   90.00
_cell.angle_beta   90.00
_cell.angle_gamma   90.00
#
_symmetry.space_group_name_H-M   'P 1'
#
loop_
_entity.id
_entity.type
_entity.pdbx_description
1 polymer ?
#
loop_
_entity_poly.entity_id
_entity_poly.type
_entity_poly.pdbx_seq_one_letter_code
_entity_poly.pdbx_strand_id
1 'polypeptide(L)'
;MKNIVLRALLFLFTLGIYAQADQVSVVQNEEGAKLVVNGKDFMINGMNWDYIPIGTNTVNAEFWKKPDDIIKAGLDTEMSLLKNMGVNVIRQYTGVPARWIKYIYENYGIYTMLNHSFGRYGLTLDGVWTPVTIYSEPRTQEFLMSEVENLVREYKNTPGLLMYLLG
;
A
#
# COMPACT_ATOMS: atom_id res chain seq x y z
N MET A 1 19.76 -5.70 -40.71
CA MET A 1 18.76 -6.48 -39.93
C MET A 1 19.27 -6.94 -38.57
N LYS A 2 20.43 -7.61 -38.47
CA LYS A 2 20.99 -8.12 -37.19
C LYS A 2 21.11 -7.06 -36.07
N ASN A 3 21.54 -5.84 -36.41
CA ASN A 3 21.70 -4.74 -35.44
C ASN A 3 20.37 -4.12 -34.99
N ILE A 4 19.32 -4.22 -35.80
CA ILE A 4 17.97 -3.73 -35.45
C ILE A 4 17.31 -4.70 -34.46
N VAL A 5 17.45 -6.01 -34.70
CA VAL A 5 16.96 -7.07 -33.80
C VAL A 5 17.66 -6.99 -32.44
N LEU A 6 18.98 -6.79 -32.41
CA LEU A 6 19.73 -6.65 -31.16
C LEU A 6 19.31 -5.40 -30.36
N ARG A 7 19.10 -4.26 -31.05
CA ARG A 7 18.61 -3.03 -30.40
C ARG A 7 17.19 -3.19 -29.85
N ALA A 8 16.30 -3.85 -30.61
CA ALA A 8 14.95 -4.14 -30.15
C ALA A 8 14.95 -5.08 -28.92
N LEU A 9 15.81 -6.10 -28.91
CA LEU A 9 15.99 -6.99 -27.74
C LEU A 9 16.51 -6.23 -26.52
N LEU A 10 17.53 -5.37 -26.67
CA LEU A 10 18.03 -4.54 -25.58
C LEU A 10 16.95 -3.60 -25.02
N PHE A 11 16.12 -3.02 -25.89
CA PHE A 11 15.01 -2.16 -25.49
C PHE A 11 13.90 -2.91 -24.74
N LEU A 12 13.65 -4.18 -25.11
CA LEU A 12 12.72 -5.06 -24.40
C LEU A 12 13.26 -5.47 -23.02
N PHE A 13 14.57 -5.64 -22.89
CA PHE A 13 15.21 -5.94 -21.60
C PHE A 13 15.12 -4.76 -20.62
N THR A 14 15.27 -3.51 -21.08
CA THR A 14 15.17 -2.34 -20.19
C THR A 14 13.74 -2.13 -19.68
N LEU A 15 12.71 -2.49 -20.45
CA LEU A 15 11.31 -2.41 -20.01
C LEU A 15 10.97 -3.40 -18.88
N GLY A 16 11.63 -4.57 -18.85
CA GLY A 16 11.40 -5.58 -17.81
C GLY A 16 11.94 -5.20 -16.43
N ILE A 17 12.96 -4.35 -16.36
CA ILE A 17 13.62 -3.95 -15.11
C ILE A 17 12.73 -2.97 -14.31
N TYR A 18 12.00 -2.08 -14.98
CA TYR A 18 11.11 -1.11 -14.33
C TYR A 18 9.75 -1.68 -13.91
N ALA A 19 9.45 -2.93 -14.27
CA ALA A 19 8.16 -3.57 -14.00
C ALA A 19 8.18 -4.53 -12.81
N GLN A 20 9.34 -4.78 -12.19
CA GLN A 20 9.41 -5.66 -11.02
C GLN A 20 8.92 -4.92 -9.77
N ALA A 21 8.05 -5.59 -9.00
CA ALA A 21 7.69 -5.12 -7.67
C ALA A 21 8.93 -5.06 -6.77
N ASP A 22 8.94 -4.13 -5.82
CA ASP A 22 10.05 -3.99 -4.89
C ASP A 22 10.23 -5.27 -4.06
N GLN A 23 11.48 -5.70 -3.92
CA GLN A 23 11.81 -6.86 -3.10
C GLN A 23 11.94 -6.42 -1.63
N VAL A 24 10.91 -6.71 -0.85
CA VAL A 24 10.86 -6.40 0.59
C VAL A 24 11.13 -7.67 1.39
N SER A 25 12.04 -7.61 2.35
CA SER A 25 12.37 -8.75 3.22
C SER A 25 12.78 -8.29 4.61
N VAL A 26 12.57 -9.16 5.61
CA VAL A 26 13.15 -9.00 6.94
C VAL A 26 14.37 -9.90 7.02
N VAL A 27 15.54 -9.31 7.26
CA VAL A 27 16.79 -10.04 7.48
C VAL A 27 17.06 -10.07 8.97
N GLN A 28 17.33 -11.26 9.51
CA GLN A 28 17.64 -11.46 10.93
C GLN A 28 19.00 -12.14 11.07
N ASN A 29 19.88 -11.56 11.89
CA ASN A 29 21.21 -12.07 12.19
C ASN A 29 21.56 -11.84 13.67
N GLU A 30 22.82 -12.08 14.06
CA GLU A 30 23.30 -11.89 15.44
C GLU A 30 23.20 -10.42 15.92
N GLU A 31 23.15 -9.45 15.01
CA GLU A 31 23.05 -8.02 15.30
C GLU A 31 21.59 -7.55 15.45
N GLY A 32 20.62 -8.38 15.11
CA GLY A 32 19.18 -8.11 15.23
C GLY A 32 18.39 -8.34 13.94
N ALA A 33 17.22 -7.73 13.86
CA ALA A 33 16.34 -7.78 12.69
C ALA A 33 16.31 -6.43 11.98
N LYS A 34 16.36 -6.45 10.65
CA LYS A 34 16.27 -5.26 9.81
C LYS A 34 15.36 -5.46 8.61
N LEU A 35 14.68 -4.40 8.22
CA LEU A 35 13.92 -4.34 6.97
C LEU A 35 14.88 -4.01 5.83
N VAL A 36 14.82 -4.80 4.76
CA VAL A 36 15.63 -4.64 3.56
C VAL A 36 14.70 -4.49 2.36
N VAL A 37 14.88 -3.40 1.61
CA VAL A 37 14.12 -3.10 0.40
C VAL A 37 15.08 -2.98 -0.77
N ASN A 38 14.89 -3.81 -1.79
CA ASN A 38 15.77 -3.87 -2.98
C ASN A 38 17.26 -4.02 -2.61
N GLY A 39 17.55 -4.87 -1.63
CA GLY A 39 18.91 -5.16 -1.16
C GLY A 39 19.55 -4.07 -0.29
N LYS A 40 18.82 -3.02 0.09
CA LYS A 40 19.31 -1.94 0.96
C LYS A 40 18.59 -1.95 2.29
N ASP A 41 19.34 -1.74 3.38
CA ASP A 41 18.78 -1.51 4.71
C ASP A 41 17.82 -0.31 4.66
N PHE A 42 16.61 -0.50 5.16
CA PHE A 42 15.51 0.43 4.99
C PHE A 42 14.94 0.86 6.34
N MET A 43 15.24 2.10 6.74
CA MET A 43 14.64 2.73 7.91
C MET A 43 13.31 3.39 7.52
N ILE A 44 12.25 3.10 8.28
CA ILE A 44 10.93 3.71 8.09
C ILE A 44 10.89 5.06 8.80
N ASN A 45 10.77 6.14 8.05
CA ASN A 45 10.34 7.45 8.54
C ASN A 45 8.87 7.64 8.14
N GLY A 46 7.98 7.14 9.00
CA GLY A 46 6.58 6.91 8.69
C GLY A 46 5.63 8.03 9.11
N MET A 47 4.53 8.20 8.38
CA MET A 47 3.39 9.04 8.75
C MET A 47 2.08 8.26 8.60
N ASN A 48 1.16 8.40 9.56
CA ASN A 48 -0.23 8.00 9.34
C ASN A 48 -0.90 9.06 8.49
N TRP A 49 -1.47 8.71 7.34
CA TRP A 49 -2.03 9.69 6.42
C TRP A 49 -3.35 9.21 5.83
N ASP A 50 -4.32 10.13 5.79
CA ASP A 50 -5.56 10.04 5.03
C ASP A 50 -5.89 11.47 4.53
N TYR A 51 -6.59 11.58 3.41
CA TYR A 51 -7.07 12.88 2.92
C TYR A 51 -8.49 13.14 3.42
N ILE A 52 -8.61 13.97 4.46
CA ILE A 52 -9.90 14.30 5.10
C ILE A 52 -10.15 15.81 5.01
N PRO A 53 -10.99 16.28 4.07
CA PRO A 53 -11.39 17.68 3.99
C PRO A 53 -12.03 18.19 5.28
N ILE A 54 -11.84 19.48 5.58
CA ILE A 54 -12.49 20.16 6.70
C ILE A 54 -14.01 20.00 6.60
N GLY A 55 -14.65 19.62 7.71
CA GLY A 55 -16.10 19.36 7.76
C GLY A 55 -16.50 17.94 7.35
N THR A 56 -15.55 17.07 7.01
CA THR A 56 -15.78 15.64 6.73
C THR A 56 -15.05 14.76 7.74
N ASN A 57 -15.24 13.45 7.63
CA ASN A 57 -14.53 12.42 8.39
C ASN A 57 -14.17 11.24 7.48
N THR A 58 -13.54 10.22 8.05
CA THR A 58 -13.09 9.03 7.32
C THR A 58 -14.20 8.24 6.62
N VAL A 59 -15.47 8.42 7.04
CA VAL A 59 -16.63 7.73 6.47
C VAL A 59 -17.23 8.48 5.29
N ASN A 60 -17.22 9.83 5.31
CA ASN A 60 -17.92 10.64 4.31
C ASN A 60 -17.02 11.53 3.43
N ALA A 61 -15.70 11.55 3.67
CA ALA A 61 -14.75 12.29 2.83
C ALA A 61 -14.76 11.78 1.38
N GLU A 62 -14.90 10.46 1.21
CA GLU A 62 -15.04 9.79 -0.10
C GLU A 62 -14.00 10.24 -1.13
N PHE A 63 -12.77 10.49 -0.64
CA PHE A 63 -11.69 11.10 -1.43
C PHE A 63 -11.38 10.29 -2.69
N TRP A 64 -11.28 8.97 -2.56
CA TRP A 64 -10.97 8.08 -3.68
C TRP A 64 -12.10 7.94 -4.72
N LYS A 65 -13.30 8.45 -4.42
CA LYS A 65 -14.42 8.53 -5.37
C LYS A 65 -14.48 9.87 -6.12
N LYS A 66 -13.58 10.82 -5.81
CA LYS A 66 -13.50 12.10 -6.52
C LYS A 66 -12.90 11.92 -7.92
N PRO A 67 -13.12 12.89 -8.83
CA PRO A 67 -12.43 12.93 -10.12
C PRO A 67 -10.90 12.86 -9.97
N ASP A 68 -10.23 12.26 -10.96
CA ASP A 68 -8.78 11.99 -10.90
C ASP A 68 -7.92 13.26 -10.78
N ASP A 69 -8.35 14.37 -11.38
CA ASP A 69 -7.68 15.67 -11.26
C ASP A 69 -7.71 16.21 -9.82
N ILE A 70 -8.83 16.02 -9.11
CA ILE A 70 -8.97 16.40 -7.71
C ILE A 70 -8.10 15.50 -6.82
N ILE A 71 -8.12 14.18 -7.04
CA ILE A 71 -7.27 13.24 -6.28
C ILE A 71 -5.80 13.59 -6.50
N LYS A 72 -5.39 13.76 -7.76
CA LYS A 72 -4.02 14.10 -8.13
C LYS A 72 -3.58 15.41 -7.48
N ALA A 73 -4.39 16.47 -7.53
CA ALA A 73 -4.03 17.74 -6.91
C ALA A 73 -3.85 17.64 -5.39
N GLY A 74 -4.70 16.85 -4.72
CA GLY A 74 -4.56 16.54 -3.29
C GLY A 74 -3.26 15.80 -2.99
N LEU A 75 -2.97 14.74 -3.74
CA LEU A 75 -1.72 13.97 -3.59
C LEU A 75 -0.48 14.82 -3.90
N ASP A 76 -0.53 15.64 -4.95
CA ASP A 76 0.60 16.46 -5.35
C ASP A 76 0.98 17.46 -4.26
N THR A 77 -0.01 18.02 -3.57
CA THR A 77 0.20 18.95 -2.46
C THR A 77 0.76 18.22 -1.24
N GLU A 78 0.05 17.19 -0.78
CA GLU A 78 0.36 16.49 0.47
C GLU A 78 1.68 15.72 0.40
N MET A 79 1.89 14.95 -0.67
CA MET A 79 3.09 14.12 -0.79
C MET A 79 4.35 14.97 -0.98
N SER A 80 4.25 16.14 -1.62
CA SER A 80 5.38 17.09 -1.70
C SER A 80 5.79 17.58 -0.31
N LEU A 81 4.82 17.90 0.55
CA LEU A 81 5.08 18.34 1.92
C LEU A 81 5.72 17.22 2.75
N LEU A 82 5.13 16.02 2.71
CA LEU A 82 5.66 14.85 3.43
C LEU A 82 7.08 14.50 2.98
N LYS A 83 7.33 14.52 1.67
CA LYS A 83 8.67 14.29 1.12
C LYS A 83 9.66 15.34 1.62
N ASN A 84 9.27 16.62 1.65
CA ASN A 84 10.11 17.69 2.18
C ASN A 84 10.41 17.54 3.68
N MET A 85 9.52 16.87 4.43
CA MET A 85 9.73 16.49 5.83
C MET A 85 10.58 15.21 6.00
N GLY A 86 11.01 14.58 4.91
CA GLY A 86 11.81 13.36 4.92
C GLY A 86 11.01 12.08 5.15
N VAL A 87 9.67 12.14 5.07
CA VAL A 87 8.81 10.95 5.15
C VAL A 87 9.06 10.06 3.92
N ASN A 88 9.25 8.76 4.15
CA ASN A 88 9.46 7.78 3.09
C ASN A 88 8.43 6.65 3.09
N VAL A 89 7.56 6.59 4.10
CA VAL A 89 6.45 5.63 4.18
C VAL A 89 5.21 6.32 4.73
N ILE A 90 4.04 6.03 4.16
CA ILE A 90 2.75 6.37 4.75
C ILE A 90 1.97 5.10 5.14
N ARG A 91 1.28 5.15 6.27
CA ARG A 91 0.23 4.17 6.60
C ARG A 91 -1.11 4.72 6.13
N GLN A 92 -1.80 3.95 5.31
CA GLN A 92 -3.14 4.25 4.78
C GLN A 92 -4.08 3.09 5.05
N TYR A 93 -5.37 3.37 5.28
CA TYR A 93 -6.37 2.31 5.29
C TYR A 93 -6.61 1.74 3.89
N THR A 94 -7.03 0.49 3.85
CA THR A 94 -7.57 -0.15 2.64
C THR A 94 -8.71 0.65 2.04
N GLY A 95 -8.86 0.58 0.71
CA GLY A 95 -9.82 1.40 -0.05
C GLY A 95 -9.17 2.45 -0.95
N VAL A 96 -7.86 2.70 -0.79
CA VAL A 96 -7.07 3.43 -1.79
C VAL A 96 -6.90 2.59 -3.05
N PRO A 97 -7.23 3.09 -4.25
CA PRO A 97 -6.97 2.36 -5.49
C PRO A 97 -5.46 2.12 -5.71
N ALA A 98 -5.05 0.91 -6.09
CA ALA A 98 -3.64 0.54 -6.30
C ALA A 98 -2.86 1.49 -7.23
N ARG A 99 -3.54 2.08 -8.22
CA ARG A 99 -2.94 3.08 -9.12
C ARG A 99 -2.43 4.33 -8.39
N TRP A 100 -3.06 4.72 -7.28
CA TRP A 100 -2.66 5.88 -6.50
C TRP A 100 -1.53 5.55 -5.52
N ILE A 101 -1.45 4.33 -5.02
CA ILE A 101 -0.24 3.84 -4.31
C ILE A 101 0.96 3.94 -5.25
N LYS A 102 0.82 3.41 -6.47
CA LYS A 102 1.84 3.50 -7.53
C LYS A 102 2.21 4.95 -7.82
N TYR A 103 1.23 5.82 -7.99
CA TYR A 103 1.46 7.24 -8.27
C TYR A 103 2.27 7.92 -7.16
N ILE A 104 1.91 7.71 -5.89
CA ILE A 104 2.62 8.26 -4.73
C ILE A 104 4.08 7.78 -4.75
N TYR A 105 4.29 6.48 -4.98
CA TYR A 105 5.63 5.91 -5.02
C TYR A 105 6.49 6.43 -6.18
N GLU A 106 5.99 6.38 -7.41
CA GLU A 106 6.78 6.75 -8.59
C GLU A 106 7.13 8.26 -8.62
N ASN A 107 6.23 9.12 -8.12
CA ASN A 107 6.43 10.57 -8.17
C ASN A 107 7.13 11.12 -6.92
N TYR A 108 6.91 10.50 -5.76
CA TYR A 108 7.40 11.03 -4.48
C TYR A 108 8.43 10.12 -3.81
N GLY A 109 8.55 8.85 -4.19
CA GLY A 109 9.44 7.89 -3.53
C GLY A 109 8.92 7.48 -2.15
N ILE A 110 7.62 7.64 -1.91
CA ILE A 110 6.97 7.32 -0.64
C ILE A 110 6.29 5.97 -0.79
N TYR A 111 6.67 5.02 0.05
CA TYR A 111 6.04 3.70 0.12
C TYR A 111 4.72 3.75 0.89
N THR A 112 3.86 2.77 0.66
CA THR A 112 2.59 2.60 1.40
C THR A 112 2.63 1.33 2.24
N MET A 113 2.31 1.48 3.52
CA MET A 113 1.89 0.41 4.42
C MET A 113 0.36 0.36 4.41
N LEU A 114 -0.21 -0.70 3.83
CA LEU A 114 -1.64 -0.81 3.62
C LEU A 114 -2.30 -1.50 4.82
N ASN A 115 -3.12 -0.75 5.54
CA ASN A 115 -3.71 -1.17 6.80
C ASN A 115 -5.13 -1.70 6.62
N HIS A 116 -5.31 -2.99 6.86
CA HIS A 116 -6.62 -3.63 6.97
C HIS A 116 -7.04 -3.71 8.44
N SER A 117 -8.31 -3.49 8.74
CA SER A 117 -8.80 -3.48 10.13
C SER A 117 -8.66 -4.84 10.81
N PHE A 118 -8.78 -5.92 10.05
CA PHE A 118 -8.68 -7.31 10.50
C PHE A 118 -9.56 -7.57 11.75
N GLY A 119 -10.79 -7.04 11.74
CA GLY A 119 -11.74 -7.21 12.84
C GLY A 119 -11.48 -6.33 14.07
N ARG A 120 -10.53 -5.40 14.07
CA ARG A 120 -10.22 -4.53 15.23
C ARG A 120 -11.44 -3.81 15.82
N TYR A 121 -12.41 -3.45 14.98
CA TYR A 121 -13.58 -2.64 15.37
C TYR A 121 -14.90 -3.43 15.43
N GLY A 122 -14.84 -4.77 15.38
CA GLY A 122 -16.01 -5.63 15.23
C GLY A 122 -16.28 -6.01 13.77
N LEU A 123 -17.23 -6.94 13.59
CA LEU A 123 -17.55 -7.55 12.30
C LEU A 123 -19.07 -7.66 12.11
N THR A 124 -19.53 -7.52 10.86
CA THR A 124 -20.88 -7.93 10.48
C THR A 124 -20.79 -9.32 9.86
N LEU A 125 -21.27 -10.34 10.57
CA LEU A 125 -21.28 -11.73 10.11
C LEU A 125 -22.73 -12.16 9.89
N ASP A 126 -23.04 -12.70 8.72
CA ASP A 126 -24.38 -13.16 8.35
C ASP A 126 -25.49 -12.09 8.58
N GLY A 127 -25.15 -10.82 8.37
CA GLY A 127 -26.04 -9.68 8.60
C GLY A 127 -26.18 -9.22 10.06
N VAL A 128 -25.47 -9.85 11.00
CA VAL A 128 -25.49 -9.52 12.42
C VAL A 128 -24.21 -8.79 12.82
N TRP A 129 -24.36 -7.59 13.37
CA TRP A 129 -23.23 -6.81 13.90
C TRP A 129 -22.74 -7.39 15.23
N THR A 130 -21.44 -7.70 15.29
CA THR A 130 -20.74 -8.18 16.48
C THR A 130 -19.66 -7.16 16.85
N PRO A 131 -19.82 -6.39 17.95
CA PRO A 131 -18.92 -5.30 18.31
C PRO A 131 -17.55 -5.76 18.82
N VAL A 132 -17.45 -7.03 19.26
CA VAL A 132 -16.20 -7.64 19.72
C VAL A 132 -15.90 -8.86 18.86
N THR A 133 -14.79 -8.81 18.13
CA THR A 133 -14.37 -9.90 17.25
C THR A 133 -13.93 -11.12 18.05
N ILE A 134 -14.53 -12.28 17.74
CA ILE A 134 -14.23 -13.56 18.39
C ILE A 134 -13.28 -14.35 17.49
N TYR A 135 -11.97 -14.06 17.56
CA TYR A 135 -10.97 -14.66 16.67
C TYR A 135 -10.84 -16.20 16.77
N SER A 136 -11.32 -16.81 17.85
CA SER A 136 -11.35 -18.26 18.03
C SER A 136 -12.54 -18.93 17.33
N GLU A 137 -13.53 -18.17 16.86
CA GLU A 137 -14.71 -18.71 16.18
C GLU A 137 -14.38 -19.08 14.73
N PRO A 138 -14.73 -20.30 14.26
CA PRO A 138 -14.46 -20.72 12.88
C PRO A 138 -15.02 -19.78 11.80
N ARG A 139 -16.23 -19.25 11.98
CA ARG A 139 -16.87 -18.32 11.02
C ARG A 139 -16.11 -17.00 10.93
N THR A 140 -15.65 -16.47 12.06
CA THR A 140 -14.82 -15.26 12.12
C THR A 140 -13.49 -15.48 11.39
N GLN A 141 -12.86 -16.64 11.60
CA GLN A 141 -11.61 -16.99 10.91
C GLN A 141 -11.80 -17.08 9.39
N GLU A 142 -12.82 -17.81 8.93
CA GLU A 142 -13.13 -17.94 7.50
C GLU A 142 -13.38 -16.57 6.86
N PHE A 143 -14.17 -15.72 7.51
CA PHE A 143 -14.45 -14.36 7.04
C PHE A 143 -13.17 -13.53 6.93
N LEU A 144 -12.39 -13.41 8.01
CA LEU A 144 -11.16 -12.60 8.03
C LEU A 144 -10.11 -13.10 7.04
N MET A 145 -9.97 -14.42 6.89
CA MET A 145 -9.08 -15.00 5.89
C MET A 145 -9.53 -14.65 4.47
N SER A 146 -10.84 -14.70 4.18
CA SER A 146 -11.37 -14.28 2.89
C SER A 146 -11.11 -12.80 2.58
N GLU A 147 -11.20 -11.92 3.59
CA GLU A 147 -10.86 -10.50 3.43
C GLU A 147 -9.38 -10.29 3.11
N VAL A 148 -8.49 -11.01 3.80
CA VAL A 148 -7.05 -10.93 3.54
C VAL A 148 -6.68 -11.51 2.17
N GLU A 149 -7.31 -12.61 1.75
CA GLU A 149 -7.12 -13.15 0.40
C GLU A 149 -7.56 -12.15 -0.69
N ASN A 150 -8.69 -11.48 -0.48
CA ASN A 150 -9.16 -10.40 -1.35
C ASN A 150 -8.15 -9.25 -1.41
N LEU A 151 -7.69 -8.78 -0.25
CA LEU A 151 -6.70 -7.73 -0.12
C LEU A 151 -5.42 -8.07 -0.89
N VAL A 152 -4.85 -9.24 -0.64
CA VAL A 152 -3.61 -9.65 -1.32
C VAL A 152 -3.84 -9.80 -2.82
N ARG A 153 -4.97 -10.36 -3.25
CA ARG A 153 -5.29 -10.51 -4.67
C ARG A 153 -5.39 -9.16 -5.39
N GLU A 154 -5.98 -8.16 -4.75
CA GLU A 154 -6.17 -6.82 -5.32
C GLU A 154 -4.87 -6.03 -5.39
N TYR A 155 -4.04 -6.11 -4.35
CA TYR A 155 -2.89 -5.21 -4.20
C TYR A 155 -1.54 -5.87 -4.48
N LYS A 156 -1.45 -7.19 -4.66
CA LYS A 156 -0.19 -7.87 -5.01
C LYS A 156 0.47 -7.20 -6.21
N ASN A 157 1.80 -7.07 -6.14
CA ASN A 157 2.63 -6.46 -7.17
C ASN A 157 2.36 -4.97 -7.44
N THR A 158 1.65 -4.27 -6.55
CA THR A 158 1.51 -2.82 -6.64
C THR A 158 2.86 -2.15 -6.34
N PRO A 159 3.47 -1.40 -7.30
CA PRO A 159 4.70 -0.68 -7.02
C PRO A 159 4.54 0.27 -5.84
N GLY A 160 5.50 0.28 -4.93
CA GLY A 160 5.46 1.10 -3.72
C GLY A 160 4.61 0.56 -2.57
N LEU A 161 3.93 -0.58 -2.73
CA LEU A 161 3.35 -1.28 -1.58
C LEU A 161 4.46 -1.97 -0.79
N LEU A 162 4.72 -1.50 0.43
CA LEU A 162 5.80 -2.00 1.28
C LEU A 162 5.39 -3.23 2.08
N MET A 163 4.23 -3.17 2.74
CA MET A 163 3.72 -4.26 3.57
C MET A 163 2.21 -4.14 3.82
N TYR A 164 1.60 -5.27 4.13
CA TYR A 164 0.24 -5.33 4.68
C TYR A 164 0.32 -5.24 6.20
N LEU A 165 -0.43 -4.31 6.78
CA LEU A 165 -0.59 -4.17 8.22
C LEU A 165 -1.99 -4.69 8.58
N LEU A 166 -2.04 -5.83 9.25
CA LEU A 166 -3.29 -6.43 9.71
C LEU A 166 -3.51 -6.10 11.18
N GLY A 167 -4.64 -5.48 11.49
CA GLY A 167 -5.07 -5.29 12.87
C GLY A 167 -4.43 -4.13 13.59
#